data_AF-A0A7U6GDH5-F1
#
_entry.id   AF-A0A7U6GDH5-F1
#
_cell.length_a   1.000
_cell.length_b   1.000
_cell.length_c   1.000
_cell.angle_alpha   90.00
_cell.angle_beta   90.00
_cell.angle_gamma   90.00
#
_symmetry.space_group_name_H-M   'P 1'
#
loop_
_entity.id
_entity.type
_entity.pdbx_description
1 polymer ?
#
loop_
_entity_poly.entity_id
_entity_poly.type
_entity_poly.pdbx_seq_one_letter_code
_entity_poly.pdbx_strand_id
1 'polypeptide(L)'
;MCCTAAVGAGSETHVNIGKNAKRVIVINGCSMKCASKIMEQRGIKIDYEFTISEMGVKKIPTLDFNQENVDRIAEIIGDTVGYNNNMK
;
A
#
# COMPACT_ATOMS: atom_id res chain seq x y z
N MET A 1 -0.02 -11.18 8.37
CA MET A 1 -0.07 -9.70 8.33
C MET A 1 1.35 -9.19 8.10
N CYS A 2 1.60 -8.37 7.08
CA CYS A 2 2.93 -7.81 6.78
C CYS A 2 2.98 -6.34 7.24
N CYS A 3 3.51 -6.09 8.44
CA CYS A 3 3.64 -4.73 8.96
C CYS A 3 4.80 -3.97 8.28
N THR A 4 4.51 -2.85 7.62
CA THR A 4 5.51 -2.01 6.93
C THR A 4 6.61 -1.51 7.88
N ALA A 5 6.26 -1.12 9.10
CA ALA A 5 7.24 -0.65 10.08
C ALA A 5 8.19 -1.78 10.50
N ALA A 6 7.68 -3.00 10.65
CA ALA A 6 8.51 -4.17 10.99
C ALA A 6 9.46 -4.55 9.83
N VAL A 7 9.02 -4.44 8.57
CA VAL A 7 9.90 -4.58 7.40
C VAL A 7 10.99 -3.49 7.39
N GLY A 8 10.60 -2.25 7.67
CA GLY A 8 11.54 -1.12 7.80
C GLY A 8 12.60 -1.36 8.87
N ALA A 9 12.17 -1.83 10.05
CA ALA A 9 13.04 -2.21 11.16
C ALA A 9 13.91 -3.46 10.87
N GLY A 10 13.69 -4.17 9.76
CA GLY A 10 14.48 -5.33 9.37
C GLY A 10 14.08 -6.63 10.08
N SER A 11 12.85 -6.73 10.58
CA SER A 11 12.34 -7.98 11.16
C SER A 11 12.34 -9.09 10.10
N GLU A 12 13.18 -10.12 10.31
CA GLU A 12 13.31 -11.24 9.37
C GLU A 12 11.98 -11.92 9.08
N THR A 13 11.15 -12.13 10.10
CA THR A 13 9.80 -12.70 9.96
C THR A 13 8.96 -11.91 8.95
N HIS A 14 8.95 -10.58 9.04
CA HIS A 14 8.14 -9.73 8.17
C HIS A 14 8.74 -9.59 6.77
N VAL A 15 10.07 -9.52 6.67
CA VAL A 15 10.76 -9.53 5.36
C VAL A 15 10.46 -10.83 4.62
N ASN A 16 10.50 -11.98 5.32
CA ASN A 16 10.20 -13.28 4.73
C ASN A 16 8.73 -13.42 4.35
N ILE A 17 7.80 -12.87 5.13
CA ILE A 17 6.38 -12.78 4.74
C ILE A 17 6.25 -12.00 3.42
N GLY A 18 6.92 -10.85 3.31
CA GLY A 18 6.88 -10.02 2.10
C GLY A 18 7.47 -10.74 0.88
N LYS A 19 8.63 -11.39 1.02
CA LYS A 19 9.30 -12.12 -0.08
C LYS A 19 8.52 -13.35 -0.56
N ASN A 20 7.83 -14.04 0.34
CA ASN A 20 7.08 -15.25 0.03
C ASN A 20 5.60 -14.97 -0.31
N ALA A 21 5.17 -13.71 -0.28
CA ALA A 21 3.80 -13.35 -0.62
C ALA A 21 3.51 -13.65 -2.09
N LYS A 22 2.32 -14.21 -2.38
CA LYS A 22 1.86 -14.43 -3.75
C LYS A 22 1.77 -13.12 -4.56
N ARG A 23 1.37 -12.05 -3.87
CA ARG A 23 1.31 -10.69 -4.40
C ARG A 23 1.64 -9.70 -3.30
N VAL A 24 2.44 -8.68 -3.60
CA VAL A 24 2.70 -7.54 -2.74
C VAL A 24 2.08 -6.30 -3.37
N ILE A 25 1.11 -5.73 -2.66
CA ILE A 25 0.43 -4.49 -3.04
C ILE A 25 0.89 -3.41 -2.06
N VAL A 26 1.50 -2.34 -2.56
CA VAL A 26 1.99 -1.22 -1.75
C VAL A 26 1.13 0.01 -2.02
N ILE A 27 0.59 0.59 -0.95
CA ILE A 27 -0.20 1.83 -0.99
C ILE A 27 0.59 2.92 -0.28
N ASN A 28 1.04 3.93 -1.03
CA ASN A 28 1.78 5.07 -0.51
C ASN A 28 0.84 6.25 -0.26
N GLY A 29 1.08 6.96 0.84
CA GLY A 29 0.35 8.18 1.18
C GLY A 29 0.75 9.41 0.35
N CYS A 30 2.00 9.48 -0.12
CA CYS A 30 2.53 10.63 -0.85
C CYS A 30 3.66 10.26 -1.80
N SER A 31 4.08 11.22 -2.64
CA SER A 31 5.16 11.08 -3.64
C SER A 31 6.52 10.66 -3.09
N MET A 32 6.73 10.71 -1.77
CA MET A 32 7.95 10.19 -1.15
C MET A 32 8.09 8.67 -1.27
N LYS A 33 6.97 7.94 -1.46
CA LYS A 33 6.89 6.50 -1.65
C LYS A 33 7.66 5.68 -0.59
N CYS A 34 7.54 6.08 0.67
CA CYS A 34 8.32 5.49 1.77
C CYS A 34 8.07 3.99 1.93
N ALA A 35 6.84 3.52 1.74
CA ALA A 35 6.53 2.09 1.87
C ALA A 35 7.20 1.29 0.75
N SER A 36 7.17 1.77 -0.50
CA SER A 36 7.85 1.10 -1.62
C SER A 36 9.35 1.01 -1.41
N LYS A 37 9.98 2.12 -1.04
CA LYS A 37 11.43 2.17 -0.77
C LYS A 37 11.84 1.19 0.32
N ILE A 38 11.04 1.04 1.38
CA ILE A 38 11.26 0.03 2.42
C ILE A 38 11.23 -1.39 1.85
N MET A 39 10.22 -1.72 1.03
CA MET A 39 10.09 -3.05 0.43
C MET A 39 11.25 -3.35 -0.52
N GLU A 40 11.58 -2.42 -1.42
CA GLU A 40 12.67 -2.54 -2.39
C GLU A 40 14.04 -2.69 -1.69
N GLN A 41 14.32 -1.88 -0.67
CA GLN A 41 15.56 -1.97 0.11
C GLN A 41 15.74 -3.34 0.76
N ARG A 42 14.64 -4.05 1.08
CA ARG A 42 14.67 -5.41 1.66
C ARG A 42 14.60 -6.51 0.61
N GLY A 43 14.61 -6.16 -0.68
CA GLY A 43 14.52 -7.11 -1.79
C GLY A 43 13.15 -7.81 -1.88
N ILE A 44 12.09 -7.14 -1.42
CA ILE A 44 10.71 -7.61 -1.59
C ILE A 44 10.22 -7.11 -2.96
N LYS A 45 9.77 -8.04 -3.80
CA LYS A 45 9.18 -7.70 -5.10
C LYS A 45 7.81 -7.04 -4.87
N ILE A 46 7.61 -5.87 -5.45
CA ILE A 46 6.31 -5.18 -5.48
C ILE A 46 5.61 -5.57 -6.78
N ASP A 47 4.38 -6.08 -6.69
CA ASP A 47 3.58 -6.41 -7.88
C ASP A 47 2.70 -5.22 -8.30
N TYR A 48 2.22 -4.44 -7.33
CA TYR A 48 1.40 -3.25 -7.57
C TYR A 48 1.82 -2.12 -6.61
N GLU A 49 1.99 -0.92 -7.16
CA GLU A 49 2.29 0.29 -6.41
C GLU A 49 1.22 1.34 -6.69
N PHE A 50 0.66 1.91 -5.63
CA PHE A 50 -0.28 3.03 -5.68
C PHE A 50 0.23 4.19 -4.85
N THR A 51 -0.05 5.42 -5.27
CA THR A 51 0.25 6.63 -4.50
C THR A 51 -1.01 7.48 -4.42
N ILE A 52 -1.69 7.49 -3.27
CA ILE A 52 -3.02 8.12 -3.16
C ILE A 52 -3.00 9.63 -3.40
N SER A 53 -1.86 10.30 -3.18
CA SER A 53 -1.71 11.72 -3.51
C SER A 53 -1.71 12.02 -5.00
N GLU A 54 -1.32 11.06 -5.82
CA GLU A 54 -1.41 11.13 -7.28
C GLU A 54 -2.82 10.77 -7.77
N MET A 55 -3.64 10.17 -6.90
CA MET A 55 -5.04 9.79 -7.15
C MET A 55 -6.06 10.82 -6.64
N GLY A 56 -5.62 12.05 -6.38
CA GLY A 56 -6.48 13.18 -5.97
C GLY A 56 -6.61 13.41 -4.47
N VAL A 57 -5.96 12.62 -3.60
CA VAL A 57 -6.00 12.82 -2.13
C VAL A 57 -4.80 13.64 -1.66
N LYS A 58 -5.01 14.94 -1.45
CA LYS A 58 -3.93 15.83 -0.99
C LYS A 58 -3.50 15.50 0.44
N LYS A 59 -2.19 15.61 0.70
CA LYS A 59 -1.65 15.55 2.06
C LYS A 59 -2.02 16.83 2.80
N ILE A 60 -2.80 16.71 3.86
CA ILE A 60 -3.19 17.80 4.75
C ILE A 60 -2.66 17.53 6.17
N PRO A 61 -2.41 18.57 6.99
CA PRO A 61 -1.92 18.40 8.37
C PRO A 61 -3.05 18.07 9.36
N THR A 62 -4.07 17.34 8.92
CA THR A 62 -5.19 16.87 9.75
C THR A 62 -5.43 15.39 9.50
N LEU A 63 -6.24 14.76 10.36
CA LEU A 63 -6.67 13.36 10.19
C LEU A 63 -8.03 13.26 9.49
N ASP A 64 -8.51 14.37 8.93
CA ASP A 64 -9.81 14.40 8.25
C ASP A 64 -9.71 13.66 6.92
N PHE A 65 -10.65 12.76 6.68
CA PHE A 65 -10.77 12.05 5.41
C PHE A 65 -12.23 12.02 4.96
N ASN A 66 -12.44 11.97 3.65
CA ASN A 66 -13.75 11.78 3.05
C ASN A 66 -13.94 10.28 2.74
N GLN A 67 -15.02 9.68 3.25
CA GLN A 67 -15.36 8.28 2.97
C GLN A 67 -15.49 8.01 1.47
N GLU A 68 -16.02 8.96 0.69
CA GLU A 68 -16.12 8.86 -0.76
C GLU A 68 -14.75 8.68 -1.43
N ASN A 69 -13.70 9.34 -0.92
CA ASN A 69 -12.34 9.14 -1.42
C ASN A 69 -11.80 7.76 -1.05
N VAL A 70 -12.13 7.25 0.13
CA VAL A 70 -11.73 5.90 0.57
C VAL A 70 -12.38 4.87 -0.35
N ASP A 71 -13.69 4.96 -0.56
CA ASP A 71 -14.46 4.02 -1.37
C ASP A 71 -13.97 4.02 -2.82
N ARG A 72 -13.82 5.21 -3.43
CA ARG A 72 -13.31 5.37 -4.79
C ARG A 72 -11.90 4.80 -4.95
N ILE A 73 -10.99 5.06 -4.01
CA ILE A 73 -9.62 4.53 -4.09
C ILE A 73 -9.61 3.01 -3.89
N ALA A 74 -10.40 2.50 -2.95
CA ALA A 74 -10.51 1.06 -2.69
C ALA A 74 -11.07 0.31 -3.91
N GLU A 75 -12.06 0.87 -4.60
CA GLU A 75 -12.61 0.33 -5.85
C GLU A 75 -11.54 0.28 -6.95
N ILE A 76 -10.86 1.40 -7.23
CA ILE A 76 -9.78 1.46 -8.24
C ILE A 76 -8.68 0.43 -7.95
N ILE A 77 -8.22 0.35 -6.70
CA ILE A 77 -7.19 -0.62 -6.31
C ILE A 77 -7.73 -2.05 -6.47
N GLY A 78 -8.93 -2.32 -5.97
CA GLY A 78 -9.58 -3.62 -6.05
C GLY A 78 -9.68 -4.12 -7.48
N ASP A 79 -10.22 -3.31 -8.38
CA ASP A 79 -10.33 -3.64 -9.81
C ASP A 79 -8.97 -3.88 -10.45
N THR A 80 -7.99 -3.00 -10.18
CA THR A 80 -6.63 -3.11 -10.73
C THR A 80 -5.93 -4.40 -10.32
N VAL A 81 -6.14 -4.86 -9.07
CA VAL A 81 -5.52 -6.09 -8.56
C VAL A 81 -6.37 -7.35 -8.80
N GLY A 82 -7.53 -7.20 -9.45
CA GLY A 82 -8.49 -8.29 -9.70
C GLY A 82 -9.14 -8.82 -8.43
N TYR A 83 -9.37 -7.95 -7.44
CA TYR A 83 -10.12 -8.26 -6.23
C TYR A 83 -11.59 -7.87 -6.44
N ASN A 84 -12.45 -8.87 -6.61
CA ASN A 84 -13.89 -8.64 -6.78
C ASN A 84 -14.49 -8.10 -5.47
N ASN A 85 -14.65 -6.79 -5.38
CA ASN A 85 -15.39 -6.11 -4.33
C ASN A 85 -16.90 -6.35 -4.52
N ASN A 86 -17.38 -7.56 -4.20
CA ASN A 86 -18.79 -7.71 -3.80
C ASN A 86 -18.94 -7.11 -2.39
N MET A 87 -18.77 -5.79 -2.26
CA MET A 87 -19.08 -5.08 -1.03
C MET A 87 -20.61 -5.07 -0.87
N LYS A 88 -21.11 -6.07 -0.14
CA LYS A 88 -22.43 -6.01 0.48
C LYS A 88 -22.33 -5.23 1.79
#